data_AF-A0A2D8I356-F1
#
_entry.id   AF-A0A2D8I356-F1
#
_cell.length_a   1.000
_cell.length_b   1.000
_cell.length_c   1.000
_cell.angle_alpha   90.00
_cell.angle_beta   90.00
_cell.angle_gamma   90.00
#
_symmetry.space_group_name_H-M   'P 1'
#
loop_
_entity.id
_entity.type
_entity.pdbx_description
1 polymer ?
#
loop_
_entity_poly.entity_id
_entity_poly.type
_entity_poly.pdbx_seq_one_letter_code
_entity_poly.pdbx_strand_id
1 'polypeptide(L)'
;MEFFLTSLTVTLGVLFVIYIRNKVKRNDLELIEKEISQDFNSEFESDFDGSLTEKGMRDLVNWWSHSSTLNETRILKEIEDFK
;
A
#
# COMPACT_ATOMS: atom_id res chain seq x y z
N MET A 1 -3.72 -15.45 45.64
CA MET A 1 -3.76 -16.24 44.39
C MET A 1 -4.67 -15.62 43.35
N GLU A 2 -5.90 -15.24 43.70
CA GLU A 2 -6.87 -14.73 42.71
C GLU A 2 -6.45 -13.43 42.01
N PHE A 3 -5.86 -12.47 42.73
CA PHE A 3 -5.30 -11.25 42.13
C PHE A 3 -4.16 -11.50 41.13
N PHE A 4 -3.37 -12.56 41.33
CA PHE A 4 -2.31 -12.93 40.39
C PHE A 4 -2.89 -13.58 39.14
N LEU A 5 -3.92 -14.42 39.30
CA LEU A 5 -4.62 -15.07 38.19
C LEU A 5 -5.37 -14.05 37.33
N THR A 6 -6.05 -13.08 37.95
CA THR A 6 -6.74 -12.01 37.21
C THR A 6 -5.75 -11.09 36.50
N SER A 7 -4.67 -10.68 37.16
CA SER A 7 -3.60 -9.88 36.55
C SER A 7 -2.94 -10.58 35.36
N LEU A 8 -2.65 -11.88 35.49
CA LEU A 8 -2.08 -12.70 34.41
C LEU A 8 -3.04 -12.80 33.21
N THR A 9 -4.32 -13.02 33.48
CA THR A 9 -5.36 -13.14 32.43
C THR A 9 -5.52 -11.85 31.65
N VAL A 10 -5.55 -10.70 32.34
CA VAL A 10 -5.61 -9.37 31.70
C VAL A 10 -4.37 -9.13 30.84
N THR A 11 -3.18 -9.45 31.36
CA THR A 11 -1.92 -9.28 30.63
C THR A 11 -1.89 -10.12 29.35
N LEU A 12 -2.31 -11.39 29.42
CA LEU A 12 -2.41 -12.27 28.25
C LEU A 12 -3.44 -11.75 27.25
N GLY A 13 -4.58 -11.24 27.71
CA GLY A 13 -5.59 -10.63 26.85
C GLY A 13 -5.05 -9.42 26.09
N VAL A 14 -4.31 -8.53 26.76
CA VAL A 14 -3.69 -7.36 26.12
C VAL A 14 -2.64 -7.80 25.09
N LEU A 15 -1.76 -8.75 25.44
CA LEU A 15 -0.76 -9.28 24.51
C LEU A 15 -1.39 -9.94 23.28
N PHE A 16 -2.49 -10.67 23.46
CA PHE A 16 -3.23 -11.29 22.37
C PHE A 16 -3.83 -10.25 21.42
N VAL A 17 -4.44 -9.19 21.94
CA VAL A 17 -4.97 -8.09 21.12
C VAL A 17 -3.85 -7.38 20.34
N ILE A 18 -2.71 -7.11 20.97
CA ILE A 18 -1.54 -6.51 20.31
C ILE A 18 -1.02 -7.43 19.20
N TYR A 19 -0.92 -8.74 19.47
CA TYR A 19 -0.47 -9.73 18.49
C TYR A 19 -1.39 -9.77 17.26
N ILE A 20 -2.71 -9.87 17.47
CA ILE A 20 -3.69 -9.89 16.37
C ILE A 20 -3.62 -8.59 15.56
N ARG A 21 -3.59 -7.43 16.22
CA ARG A 21 -3.51 -6.13 15.54
C ARG A 21 -2.26 -6.01 14.68
N ASN A 22 -1.11 -6.45 15.19
CA ASN A 22 0.14 -6.42 14.44
C ASN A 22 0.13 -7.44 13.29
N LYS A 23 -0.44 -8.63 13.49
CA LYS A 23 -0.57 -9.64 12.43
C LYS A 23 -1.47 -9.16 11.29
N VAL A 24 -2.63 -8.57 11.61
CA VAL A 24 -3.55 -8.01 10.61
C VAL A 24 -2.87 -6.90 9.82
N LYS A 25 -2.21 -5.94 10.49
CA LYS A 25 -1.49 -4.86 9.79
C LYS A 25 -0.39 -5.36 8.86
N ARG A 26 0.36 -6.41 9.25
CA ARG A 26 1.40 -6.99 8.40
C ARG A 26 0.79 -7.69 7.19
N ASN A 27 -0.30 -8.42 7.40
CA ASN A 27 -1.02 -9.10 6.33
C ASN A 27 -1.65 -8.13 5.33
N ASP A 28 -2.19 -7.00 5.81
CA ASP A 28 -2.75 -5.96 4.95
C ASP A 28 -1.67 -5.30 4.08
N LEU A 29 -0.50 -5.01 4.66
CA LEU A 29 0.63 -4.47 3.89
C LEU A 29 1.16 -5.46 2.85
N GLU A 30 1.32 -6.73 3.23
CA GLU A 30 1.74 -7.79 2.30
C GLU A 30 0.73 -7.97 1.16
N LEU A 31 -0.57 -7.86 1.46
CA LEU A 31 -1.63 -7.97 0.46
C LEU A 31 -1.63 -6.76 -0.49
N ILE A 32 -1.49 -5.55 0.04
CA ILE A 32 -1.35 -4.33 -0.77
C ILE A 32 -0.10 -4.38 -1.65
N GLU A 33 1.05 -4.79 -1.09
CA GLU A 33 2.30 -4.92 -1.85
C GLU A 33 2.15 -5.94 -2.98
N LYS A 34 1.45 -7.05 -2.73
CA LYS A 34 1.15 -8.05 -3.74
C LYS A 34 0.22 -7.52 -4.83
N GLU A 35 -0.85 -6.80 -4.47
CA GLU A 35 -1.77 -6.18 -5.42
C GLU A 35 -1.04 -5.15 -6.30
N ILE A 36 -0.28 -4.23 -5.68
CA ILE A 36 0.52 -3.24 -6.41
C ILE A 36 1.50 -3.93 -7.35
N SER A 37 2.21 -4.97 -6.89
CA SER A 37 3.17 -5.69 -7.72
C SER A 37 2.50 -6.43 -8.87
N GLN A 38 1.31 -6.99 -8.65
CA GLN A 38 0.55 -7.69 -9.67
C GLN A 38 0.04 -6.71 -10.74
N ASP A 39 -0.54 -5.59 -10.32
CA ASP A 39 -1.02 -4.55 -11.23
C ASP A 39 0.13 -3.95 -12.03
N PHE A 40 1.24 -3.66 -11.36
CA PHE A 40 2.46 -3.15 -12.00
C PHE A 40 3.00 -4.12 -13.06
N ASN A 41 3.12 -5.42 -12.74
CA ASN A 41 3.61 -6.42 -13.71
C ASN A 41 2.60 -6.71 -14.82
N SER A 42 1.31 -6.41 -14.61
CA SER A 42 0.30 -6.51 -15.66
C SER A 42 0.35 -5.33 -16.63
N GLU A 43 0.75 -4.15 -16.17
CA GLU A 43 0.74 -2.91 -16.94
C GLU A 43 2.11 -2.60 -17.58
N PHE A 44 3.21 -3.00 -16.94
CA PHE A 44 4.56 -2.70 -17.39
C PHE A 44 5.36 -3.98 -17.71
N GLU A 45 6.05 -3.96 -18.85
CA GLU A 45 6.83 -5.10 -19.32
C GLU A 45 8.14 -5.26 -18.53
N SER A 46 8.24 -6.37 -17.81
CA SER A 46 9.42 -6.77 -17.04
C SER A 46 10.19 -7.91 -17.73
N ASP A 47 11.50 -7.97 -17.49
CA ASP A 47 12.37 -9.03 -17.99
C ASP A 47 12.33 -10.28 -17.10
N PHE A 48 13.20 -11.25 -17.38
CA PHE A 48 13.28 -12.52 -16.65
C PHE A 48 13.80 -12.36 -15.21
N ASP A 49 14.54 -11.28 -14.90
CA ASP A 49 15.04 -11.03 -13.55
C ASP A 49 14.08 -10.21 -12.68
N GLY A 50 12.97 -9.75 -13.28
CA GLY A 50 11.93 -8.96 -12.64
C GLY A 50 12.18 -7.45 -12.72
N SER A 51 13.24 -7.02 -13.41
CA SER A 51 13.48 -5.62 -13.71
C SER A 51 12.61 -5.16 -14.88
N LEU A 52 12.27 -3.87 -14.90
CA LEU A 52 11.59 -3.30 -16.04
C LEU A 52 12.46 -3.36 -17.30
N THR A 53 11.86 -3.84 -18.38
CA THR A 53 12.47 -3.69 -19.71
C THR A 53 12.57 -2.20 -20.08
N GLU A 54 13.39 -1.89 -21.06
CA GLU A 54 13.50 -0.51 -21.59
C GLU A 54 12.13 0.03 -22.07
N LYS A 55 11.27 -0.86 -22.60
CA LYS A 55 9.90 -0.53 -22.97
C LYS A 55 9.02 -0.30 -21.74
N GLY A 56 9.01 -1.22 -20.78
CA GLY A 56 8.27 -1.06 -19.53
C GLY A 56 8.64 0.21 -18.76
N MET A 57 9.93 0.59 -18.77
CA MET A 57 10.41 1.85 -18.17
C MET A 57 9.86 3.08 -18.90
N ARG A 58 9.83 3.07 -20.24
CA ARG A 58 9.21 4.16 -21.02
C ARG A 58 7.72 4.27 -20.75
N ASP A 59 7.03 3.14 -20.69
CA ASP A 59 5.59 3.08 -20.42
C ASP A 59 5.27 3.63 -19.01
N LEU A 60 6.09 3.29 -18.01
CA LEU A 60 5.99 3.84 -16.65
C LEU A 60 6.17 5.37 -16.61
N VAL A 61 7.18 5.89 -17.31
CA VAL A 61 7.42 7.34 -17.39
C VAL A 61 6.28 8.06 -18.10
N ASN A 62 5.75 7.48 -19.17
CA ASN A 62 4.61 8.04 -19.90
C ASN A 62 3.35 8.07 -19.03
N TRP A 63 3.06 6.98 -18.31
CA TRP A 63 1.97 6.91 -17.34
C TRP A 63 2.10 7.98 -16.25
N TRP A 64 3.30 8.12 -15.66
CA TRP A 64 3.55 9.10 -14.60
C TRP A 64 3.42 10.55 -15.09
N SER A 65 3.93 10.82 -16.29
CA SER A 65 3.80 12.13 -16.96
C SER A 65 2.33 12.50 -17.15
N HIS A 66 1.53 11.55 -17.68
CA HIS A 66 0.11 11.77 -17.90
C HIS A 66 -0.65 12.00 -16.58
N SER A 67 -0.36 11.20 -15.55
CA SER A 67 -0.97 11.37 -14.22
C SER A 67 -0.61 12.71 -13.58
N SER A 68 0.62 13.20 -13.77
CA SER A 68 1.07 14.47 -13.19
C SER A 68 0.35 15.66 -13.85
N THR A 69 0.25 15.65 -15.18
CA THR A 69 -0.49 16.68 -15.94
C THR A 69 -1.99 16.67 -15.63
N LEU A 70 -2.59 15.49 -15.47
CA LEU A 70 -4.00 15.36 -15.06
C LEU A 70 -4.26 15.93 -13.66
N ASN A 71 -3.36 15.68 -12.71
CA ASN A 71 -3.48 16.22 -11.36
C ASN A 71 -3.35 17.75 -11.33
N GLU A 72 -2.39 18.31 -12.07
CA GLU A 72 -2.26 19.77 -12.21
C GLU A 72 -3.52 20.39 -12.80
N THR A 73 -4.06 19.80 -13.88
CA THR A 73 -5.28 20.26 -14.53
C THR A 73 -6.51 20.18 -13.60
N ARG A 74 -6.62 19.11 -12.80
CA ARG A 74 -7.71 18.95 -11.83
C ARG A 74 -7.64 19.97 -10.70
N ILE A 75 -6.44 20.22 -10.17
CA ILE A 75 -6.22 21.23 -9.12
C ILE A 75 -6.58 22.62 -9.63
N LEU A 76 -6.17 22.95 -10.86
CA LEU A 76 -6.49 24.24 -11.48
C LEU A 76 -8.01 24.42 -11.67
N LYS A 77 -8.74 23.37 -12.07
CA LYS A 77 -10.21 23.40 -12.15
C LYS A 77 -10.88 23.56 -10.79
N GLU A 78 -10.42 22.83 -9.76
CA GLU A 78 -10.97 22.99 -8.40
C GLU A 78 -10.76 24.39 -7.84
N ILE A 79 -9.65 25.06 -8.19
CA ILE A 79 -9.39 26.48 -7.81
C ILE A 79 -10.30 27.44 -8.59
N GLU A 80 -10.57 27.18 -9.86
CA GLU A 80 -11.47 27.99 -10.70
C GLU A 80 -12.93 27.86 -10.26
N ASP A 81 -13.40 26.65 -9.94
CA ASP A 81 -14.77 26.39 -9.45
C ASP A 81 -15.03 26.97 -8.04
N PHE A 82 -13.97 27.28 -7.28
CA PHE A 82 -14.07 27.88 -5.95
C PHE A 82 -14.24 29.41 -5.96
N LYS A 83 -14.10 30.07 -7.13
CA LYS A 83 -14.09 31.52 -7.28
C LYS A 83 -15.42 32.06 -7.84
#